data_AF-A0A7J4CQS2-F1
#
_entry.id   AF-A0A7J4CQS2-F1
#
_cell.length_a   1.000
_cell.length_b   1.000
_cell.length_c   1.000
_cell.angle_alpha   90.00
_cell.angle_beta   90.00
_cell.angle_gamma   90.00
#
_symmetry.space_group_name_H-M   'P 1'
#
loop_
_entity.id
_entity.type
_entity.pdbx_description
1 polymer ?
#
loop_
_entity_poly.entity_id
_entity_poly.type
_entity_poly.pdbx_seq_one_letter_code
_entity_poly.pdbx_strand_id
1 'polypeptide(L)'
;MANATPSPVTTQIRKIIFENFNDIDLRFNNDQIFEILQKNENVDTSWAIDDVEIFFKELCDTDILRNIAQNFTTQWFKLFEQIEKIQCPSCKKESYLTSSENKVCQNTSCGTIF
;
A
#
# COMPACT_ATOMS: atom_id res chain seq x y z
N MET A 1 0.32 -17.84 12.08
CA MET A 1 0.17 -16.37 11.92
C MET A 1 -0.74 -16.19 10.74
N ALA A 2 -1.94 -15.64 10.94
CA ALA A 2 -2.90 -15.49 9.85
C ALA A 2 -2.42 -14.36 8.94
N ASN A 3 -2.09 -14.67 7.68
CA ASN A 3 -1.90 -13.65 6.64
C ASN A 3 -3.26 -12.99 6.44
N ALA A 4 -3.53 -11.91 7.16
CA ALA A 4 -4.72 -11.09 6.93
C ALA A 4 -4.59 -10.47 5.53
N THR A 5 -5.60 -10.68 4.69
CA THR A 5 -5.64 -10.04 3.38
C THR A 5 -5.67 -8.52 3.58
N PRO A 6 -4.81 -7.74 2.89
CA PRO A 6 -4.77 -6.30 3.07
C PRO A 6 -6.11 -5.67 2.74
N SER A 7 -6.45 -4.59 3.44
CA SER A 7 -7.69 -3.86 3.19
C SER A 7 -7.76 -3.34 1.74
N PRO A 8 -8.97 -3.06 1.21
CA PRO A 8 -9.10 -2.45 -0.12
C PRO A 8 -8.30 -1.15 -0.25
N VAL A 9 -8.28 -0.31 0.78
CA VAL A 9 -7.52 0.95 0.80
C VAL A 9 -6.01 0.68 0.80
N THR A 10 -5.54 -0.24 1.64
CA THR A 10 -4.14 -0.69 1.67
C THR A 10 -3.67 -1.19 0.31
N THR A 11 -4.54 -1.91 -0.41
CA THR A 11 -4.27 -2.38 -1.78
C THR A 11 -4.13 -1.21 -2.76
N GLN A 12 -4.99 -0.19 -2.67
CA GLN A 12 -4.88 1.01 -3.52
C GLN A 12 -3.63 1.83 -3.20
N ILE A 13 -3.26 1.96 -1.92
CA ILE A 13 -2.01 2.64 -1.53
C ILE A 13 -0.81 1.95 -2.18
N ARG A 14 -0.72 0.62 -2.09
CA ARG A 14 0.36 -0.16 -2.72
C ARG A 14 0.39 0.04 -4.24
N LYS A 15 -0.77 0.10 -4.89
CA LYS A 15 -0.87 0.40 -6.33
C LYS A 15 -0.35 1.79 -6.66
N ILE A 16 -0.76 2.81 -5.91
CA ILE A 16 -0.30 4.20 -6.12
C ILE A 16 1.21 4.31 -5.96
N ILE A 17 1.76 3.64 -4.93
CA ILE A 17 3.21 3.56 -4.72
C ILE A 17 3.89 2.90 -5.92
N PHE A 18 3.39 1.76 -6.38
CA PHE A 18 3.93 1.07 -7.55
C PHE A 18 3.96 1.98 -8.80
N GLU A 19 2.91 2.75 -9.02
CA GLU A 19 2.76 3.59 -10.22
C GLU A 19 3.57 4.90 -10.15
N ASN A 20 3.79 5.47 -8.96
CA ASN A 20 4.31 6.84 -8.81
C ASN A 20 5.59 6.95 -7.96
N PHE A 21 5.85 5.99 -7.08
CA PHE A 21 6.86 6.09 -6.01
C PHE A 21 7.71 4.82 -5.84
N ASN A 22 7.79 3.96 -6.86
CA ASN A 22 8.41 2.62 -6.78
C ASN A 22 9.95 2.62 -6.89
N ASP A 23 10.59 3.50 -6.13
CA ASP A 23 12.03 3.66 -6.07
C ASP A 23 12.47 3.73 -4.59
N ILE A 24 13.43 2.89 -4.21
CA ILE A 24 13.93 2.78 -2.83
C ILE A 24 14.67 4.04 -2.35
N ASP A 25 15.21 4.82 -3.28
CA ASP A 25 15.91 6.07 -2.96
C ASP A 25 14.95 7.25 -2.86
N LEU A 26 13.76 7.13 -3.45
CA LEU A 26 12.72 8.15 -3.44
C LEU A 26 12.02 8.21 -2.08
N ARG A 27 11.81 9.45 -1.60
CA ARG A 27 10.97 9.73 -0.43
C ARG A 27 9.63 10.28 -0.87
N PHE A 28 8.57 9.84 -0.22
CA PHE A 28 7.21 10.35 -0.42
C PHE A 28 6.53 10.51 0.94
N ASN A 29 5.35 11.10 0.98
CA ASN A 29 4.57 11.25 2.21
C ASN A 29 3.12 10.78 2.04
N ASN A 30 2.43 10.58 3.16
CA ASN A 30 1.01 10.19 3.17
C ASN A 30 0.10 11.24 2.52
N ASP A 31 0.42 12.54 2.60
CA ASP A 31 -0.38 13.60 1.95
C ASP A 31 -0.44 13.41 0.43
N GLN A 32 0.70 13.14 -0.21
CA GLN A 32 0.79 12.88 -1.65
C GLN A 32 -0.03 11.66 -2.08
N ILE A 33 0.05 10.58 -1.30
CA ILE A 33 -0.73 9.36 -1.56
C ILE A 33 -2.22 9.63 -1.35
N PHE A 34 -2.59 10.36 -0.30
CA PHE A 34 -3.97 10.68 0.01
C PHE A 34 -4.62 11.56 -1.07
N GLU A 35 -3.89 12.54 -1.60
CA GLU A 35 -4.36 13.36 -2.72
C GLU A 35 -4.70 12.49 -3.94
N ILE A 36 -3.89 11.47 -4.24
CA ILE A 36 -4.15 10.55 -5.35
C ILE A 36 -5.34 9.62 -5.02
N LEU A 37 -5.45 9.13 -3.78
CA LEU A 37 -6.60 8.32 -3.33
C LEU A 37 -7.92 9.08 -3.51
N GLN A 38 -7.96 10.37 -3.13
CA GLN A 38 -9.14 11.22 -3.31
C GLN A 38 -9.45 11.46 -4.79
N LYS A 39 -8.43 11.78 -5.61
CA LYS A 39 -8.61 11.98 -7.06
C LYS A 39 -9.15 10.75 -7.78
N ASN A 40 -8.79 9.55 -7.31
CA ASN A 40 -9.22 8.28 -7.88
C ASN A 40 -10.53 7.76 -7.27
N GLU A 41 -11.20 8.53 -6.40
CA GLU A 41 -12.42 8.12 -5.68
C GLU A 41 -12.24 6.79 -4.93
N ASN A 42 -11.02 6.53 -4.43
CA ASN A 42 -10.71 5.30 -3.69
C ASN A 42 -11.07 5.39 -2.21
N VAL A 43 -11.29 6.61 -1.72
CA VAL A 43 -11.73 6.94 -0.36
C VAL A 43 -12.86 7.98 -0.45
N ASP A 44 -13.63 8.10 0.62
CA ASP A 44 -14.69 9.11 0.69
C ASP A 44 -14.10 10.53 0.72
N THR A 45 -14.76 11.49 0.09
CA THR A 45 -14.29 12.89 0.04
C THR A 45 -14.33 13.58 1.39
N SER A 46 -15.07 13.04 2.36
CA SER A 46 -15.10 13.50 3.75
C SER A 46 -13.91 13.02 4.60
N TRP A 47 -13.12 12.06 4.11
CA TRP A 47 -11.97 11.55 4.86
C TRP A 47 -10.89 12.62 4.99
N ALA A 48 -10.17 12.56 6.10
CA ALA A 48 -8.98 13.33 6.40
C ALA A 48 -7.75 12.42 6.47
N ILE A 49 -6.57 13.02 6.64
CA ILE A 49 -5.30 12.29 6.76
C ILE A 49 -5.32 11.31 7.95
N ASP A 50 -5.97 11.70 9.06
CA ASP A 50 -6.09 10.85 10.25
C ASP A 50 -6.85 9.54 9.96
N ASP A 51 -7.84 9.57 9.07
CA ASP A 51 -8.62 8.39 8.70
C ASP A 51 -7.80 7.35 7.91
N VAL A 52 -6.77 7.80 7.19
CA VAL A 52 -5.90 6.92 6.40
C VAL A 52 -4.61 6.51 7.12
N GLU A 53 -4.29 7.12 8.26
CA GLU A 53 -3.08 6.84 9.04
C GLU A 53 -2.96 5.35 9.38
N ILE A 54 -4.08 4.70 9.72
CA ILE A 54 -4.11 3.28 10.08
C ILE A 54 -3.57 2.36 8.97
N PHE A 55 -3.81 2.71 7.70
CA PHE A 55 -3.33 1.91 6.56
C PHE A 55 -1.83 2.09 6.33
N PHE A 56 -1.29 3.29 6.52
CA PHE A 56 0.15 3.52 6.47
C PHE A 56 0.87 2.81 7.62
N LYS A 57 0.24 2.79 8.80
CA LYS A 57 0.75 2.02 9.94
C LYS A 57 0.79 0.52 9.63
N GLU A 58 -0.26 -0.05 9.05
CA GLU A 58 -0.27 -1.45 8.61
C GLU A 58 0.89 -1.76 7.65
N LEU A 59 1.16 -0.87 6.69
CA LEU A 59 2.27 -1.02 5.74
C LEU A 59 3.65 -0.86 6.39
N CYS A 60 3.76 -0.11 7.47
CA CYS A 60 4.98 -0.03 8.27
C CYS A 60 5.19 -1.28 9.13
N ASP A 61 4.12 -1.77 9.78
CA ASP A 61 4.14 -2.96 10.63
C ASP A 61 4.43 -4.24 9.83
N THR A 62 4.25 -4.20 8.50
CA THR A 62 4.55 -5.29 7.56
C THR A 62 5.88 -5.12 6.81
N ASP A 63 6.73 -4.17 7.23
CA ASP A 63 8.06 -3.91 6.66
C ASP A 63 8.07 -3.58 5.15
N ILE A 64 6.98 -3.00 4.64
CA ILE A 64 6.91 -2.51 3.25
C ILE A 64 7.37 -1.07 3.19
N LEU A 65 6.85 -0.26 4.12
CA LEU A 65 7.18 1.14 4.27
C LEU A 65 8.06 1.34 5.49
N ARG A 66 9.12 2.12 5.31
CA ARG A 66 9.90 2.66 6.41
C ARG A 66 9.47 4.10 6.66
N ASN A 67 8.90 4.37 7.82
CA ASN A 67 8.74 5.75 8.28
C ASN A 67 10.13 6.34 8.58
N ILE A 68 10.47 7.45 7.93
CA ILE A 68 11.78 8.11 8.06
C ILE A 68 11.71 9.46 8.76
N ALA A 69 10.53 10.08 8.81
CA ALA A 69 10.27 11.32 9.54
C ALA A 69 8.77 11.54 9.71
N GLN A 70 8.40 12.36 10.69
CA GLN A 70 7.03 12.80 10.89
C GLN A 70 7.01 14.27 11.35
N ASN A 71 6.04 15.03 10.86
CA ASN A 71 5.71 16.37 11.32
C ASN A 71 4.19 16.52 11.37
N PHE A 72 3.61 16.59 12.58
CA PHE A 72 2.17 16.48 12.81
C PHE A 72 1.59 15.21 12.16
N THR A 73 0.60 15.36 11.28
CA THR A 73 -0.05 14.27 10.53
C THR A 73 0.72 13.87 9.28
N THR A 74 1.67 14.69 8.80
CA THR A 74 2.51 14.35 7.64
C THR A 74 3.61 13.38 8.05
N GLN A 75 3.59 12.20 7.46
CA GLN A 75 4.58 11.14 7.64
C GLN A 75 5.34 10.93 6.34
N TRP A 76 6.67 10.88 6.42
CA TRP A 76 7.55 10.61 5.29
C TRP A 76 7.98 9.16 5.29
N PHE A 77 7.92 8.54 4.12
CA PHE A 77 8.20 7.14 3.91
C PHE A 77 9.27 6.92 2.85
N LYS A 78 9.92 5.75 2.97
CA LYS A 78 10.73 5.11 1.93
C LYS A 78 10.33 3.65 1.83
N LEU A 79 10.58 3.06 0.66
CA LEU A 79 10.44 1.62 0.48
C LEU A 79 11.66 0.89 1.06
N PHE A 80 11.43 -0.28 1.64
CA PHE A 80 12.53 -1.22 1.93
C PHE A 80 13.04 -1.89 0.65
N GLU A 81 12.11 -2.24 -0.23
CA GLU A 81 12.37 -2.84 -1.54
C GLU A 81 11.28 -2.42 -2.54
N GLN A 82 11.53 -2.61 -3.83
CA GLN A 82 10.54 -2.27 -4.85
C GLN A 82 9.30 -3.17 -4.77
N ILE A 83 8.15 -2.60 -5.09
CA ILE A 83 6.89 -3.32 -5.25
C ILE A 83 6.85 -3.93 -6.65
N GLU A 84 6.47 -5.19 -6.73
CA GLU A 84 6.22 -5.93 -7.96
C GLU A 84 4.72 -6.02 -8.25
N LYS A 85 4.39 -6.02 -9.54
CA LYS A 85 3.04 -6.28 -10.03
C LYS A 85 2.94 -7.75 -10.44
N ILE A 86 2.09 -8.50 -9.75
CA ILE A 86 1.88 -9.94 -10.00
C ILE A 86 0.42 -10.18 -10.34
N GLN A 87 0.13 -10.91 -11.42
CA GLN A 87 -1.23 -11.28 -11.79
C GLN A 87 -1.61 -12.64 -11.20
N CYS A 88 -2.69 -12.69 -10.42
CA CYS A 88 -3.16 -13.93 -9.81
C CYS A 88 -3.63 -14.91 -10.89
N PRO A 89 -3.11 -16.15 -10.94
CA PRO A 89 -3.51 -17.12 -11.95
C PRO A 89 -4.98 -17.53 -11.81
N SER A 90 -5.52 -17.48 -10.58
CA SER A 90 -6.89 -17.90 -10.29
C SER A 90 -7.91 -16.81 -10.62
N CYS A 91 -7.81 -15.63 -10.01
CA CYS A 91 -8.80 -14.56 -10.20
C CYS A 91 -8.42 -13.53 -11.27
N LYS A 92 -7.26 -13.68 -11.92
CA LYS A 92 -6.71 -12.78 -12.96
C LYS A 92 -6.55 -11.32 -12.55
N LYS A 93 -6.75 -11.00 -11.27
CA LYS A 93 -6.54 -9.66 -10.71
C LYS A 93 -5.07 -9.43 -10.42
N GLU A 94 -4.70 -8.17 -10.47
CA GLU A 94 -3.35 -7.71 -10.15
C GLU A 94 -3.19 -7.63 -8.63
N SER A 95 -2.00 -7.94 -8.15
CA SER A 95 -1.56 -7.79 -6.77
C SER A 95 -0.22 -7.06 -6.77
N TYR A 96 -0.06 -6.18 -5.78
CA TYR A 96 1.09 -5.29 -5.64
C TYR A 96 1.83 -5.71 -4.37
N LEU A 97 2.89 -6.50 -4.54
CA LEU A 97 3.58 -7.21 -3.47
C LEU A 97 5.07 -6.95 -3.56
N THR A 98 5.74 -6.91 -2.42
CA THR A 98 7.21 -6.89 -2.41
C THR A 98 7.78 -8.30 -2.59
N SER A 99 9.05 -8.42 -2.98
CA SER A 99 9.68 -9.73 -3.22
C SER A 99 9.85 -10.55 -1.93
N SER A 100 9.95 -9.90 -0.78
CA SER A 100 10.09 -10.52 0.56
C SER A 100 8.76 -10.92 1.19
N GLU A 101 7.63 -10.38 0.69
CA GLU A 101 6.31 -10.79 1.15
C GLU A 101 5.92 -12.17 0.61
N ASN A 102 5.12 -12.91 1.39
CA ASN A 102 4.49 -14.12 0.90
C ASN A 102 3.63 -13.77 -0.31
N LYS A 103 3.89 -14.43 -1.44
CA LYS A 103 3.11 -14.24 -2.65
C LYS A 103 1.74 -14.85 -2.42
N VAL A 104 0.82 -14.07 -1.86
CA VAL A 104 -0.60 -14.40 -1.69
C VAL A 104 -1.44 -13.37 -2.41
N CYS A 105 -2.46 -13.81 -3.14
CA CYS A 105 -3.34 -12.92 -3.87
C CYS A 105 -4.05 -11.96 -2.90
N GLN A 106 -3.89 -10.65 -3.14
CA GLN A 106 -4.51 -9.60 -2.32
C GLN A 106 -6.02 -9.47 -2.53
N ASN A 107 -6.61 -10.24 -3.46
CA ASN A 107 -8.04 -10.29 -3.66
C ASN A 107 -8.70 -11.12 -2.53
N THR A 108 -9.46 -10.46 -1.66
CA THR A 108 -10.18 -11.05 -0.52
C THR A 108 -11.08 -12.23 -0.89
N SER A 109 -11.59 -12.29 -2.12
CA SER A 109 -12.43 -13.41 -2.58
C SER A 109 -11.66 -14.63 -3.10
N CYS A 110 -10.35 -14.51 -3.34
CA CYS A 110 -9.56 -15.56 -4.00
C CYS A 110 -8.71 -16.35 -3.02
N GLY A 111 -7.95 -15.69 -2.14
CA GLY A 111 -7.11 -16.34 -1.12
C GLY A 111 -6.00 -17.28 -1.64
N THR A 112 -5.79 -17.36 -2.96
CA THR A 112 -4.82 -18.27 -3.58
C THR A 112 -3.38 -17.78 -3.37
N ILE A 113 -2.49 -18.70 -3.03
CA ILE A 113 -1.03 -18.48 -2.96
C ILE A 113 -0.46 -18.63 -4.38
N PHE A 114 0.43 -17.71 -4.79
CA PHE A 114 1.06 -17.73 -6.12
C PHE A 114 2.12 -18.82 -6.25
#